data_AF-A0A7W8BKS7-F1
#
_entry.id   AF-A0A7W8BKS7-F1
#
_cell.length_a   1.000
_cell.length_b   1.000
_cell.length_c   1.000
_cell.angle_alpha   90.00
_cell.angle_beta   90.00
_cell.angle_gamma   90.00
#
_symmetry.space_group_name_H-M   'P 1'
#
loop_
_entity.id
_entity.type
_entity.pdbx_description
1 polymer ?
#
loop_
_entity_poly.entity_id
_entity_poly.type
_entity_poly.pdbx_seq_one_letter_code
_entity_poly.pdbx_strand_id
1 'polypeptide(L)' 'MPKPYPEEFREDVVRVARNRGPGVTVEQVAADFGVHAMTLWKWMRRSPGVHKTTGSSMPAS' A
#
# COMPACT_ATOMS: atom_id res chain seq x y z
N MET A 1 -11.37 22.74 7.15
CA MET A 1 -10.76 21.89 6.11
C MET A 1 -11.08 20.44 6.45
N PRO A 2 -11.75 19.66 5.59
CA PRO A 2 -11.80 18.22 5.80
C PRO A 2 -10.35 17.74 5.85
N LYS A 3 -9.95 17.16 6.98
CA LYS A 3 -8.57 16.76 7.21
C LYS A 3 -8.29 15.64 6.20
N PRO A 4 -7.43 15.86 5.19
CA PRO A 4 -7.12 14.80 4.23
C PRO A 4 -6.53 13.62 5.01
N TYR A 5 -6.79 12.40 4.55
CA TYR A 5 -6.26 11.19 5.19
C TYR A 5 -4.77 11.39 5.53
N PRO A 6 -4.34 11.09 6.77
CA PRO A 6 -2.94 11.22 7.15
C PRO A 6 -2.07 10.36 6.23
N GLU A 7 -0.83 10.78 6.02
CA GLU A 7 0.09 10.10 5.09
C GLU A 7 0.32 8.65 5.47
N GLU A 8 0.54 8.38 6.76
CA GLU A 8 0.72 7.03 7.30
C GLU A 8 -0.45 6.09 6.96
N PHE A 9 -1.69 6.60 7.01
CA PHE A 9 -2.87 5.82 6.61
C PHE A 9 -2.83 5.49 5.12
N ARG A 10 -2.49 6.46 4.26
CA ARG A 10 -2.38 6.22 2.82
C ARG A 10 -1.29 5.19 2.52
N GLU A 11 -0.16 5.27 3.20
CA GLU A 11 0.95 4.34 3.04
C GLU A 11 0.57 2.94 3.51
N ASP A 12 -0.13 2.81 4.63
CA ASP A 12 -0.53 1.51 5.15
C ASP A 12 -1.55 0.81 4.23
N VAL A 13 -2.56 1.55 3.75
CA VAL A 13 -3.52 1.02 2.77
C VAL A 13 -2.82 0.65 1.46
N VAL A 14 -1.87 1.46 0.99
CA VAL A 14 -1.07 1.14 -0.22
C VAL A 14 -0.21 -0.11 0.00
N ARG A 15 0.36 -0.29 1.20
CA ARG A 15 1.15 -1.47 1.57
C ARG A 15 0.30 -2.73 1.57
N VAL A 16 -0.88 -2.69 2.19
CA VAL A 16 -1.84 -3.81 2.19
C VAL A 16 -2.33 -4.11 0.77
N ALA A 17 -2.63 -3.07 -0.01
CA ALA A 17 -3.03 -3.24 -1.41
C ALA A 17 -1.90 -3.83 -2.27
N ARG A 18 -0.63 -3.50 -2.01
CA ARG A 18 0.51 -4.08 -2.76
C ARG A 18 0.81 -5.52 -2.35
N ASN A 19 0.73 -5.83 -1.05
CA ASN A 19 0.99 -7.17 -0.49
C ASN A 19 -0.27 -8.05 -0.37
N ARG A 20 -1.37 -7.67 -1.03
CA ARG A 20 -2.63 -8.41 -1.04
C ARG A 20 -2.41 -9.86 -1.51
N GLY A 21 -3.10 -10.80 -0.85
CA GLY A 21 -3.04 -12.22 -1.20
C GLY A 21 -3.65 -12.53 -2.57
N PRO A 22 -3.35 -13.70 -3.17
CA PRO A 22 -3.96 -14.13 -4.41
C PRO A 22 -5.49 -14.23 -4.23
N GLY A 23 -6.24 -13.48 -5.05
CA GLY A 23 -7.70 -13.41 -4.99
C GLY A 23 -8.27 -12.18 -4.27
N VAL A 24 -7.44 -11.40 -3.57
CA VAL A 24 -7.87 -10.12 -2.98
C VAL A 24 -7.74 -9.01 -4.01
N THR A 25 -8.83 -8.28 -4.27
CA THR A 25 -8.82 -7.14 -5.20
C THR A 25 -8.51 -5.83 -4.49
N VAL A 26 -7.98 -4.86 -5.24
CA VAL A 26 -7.73 -3.50 -4.72
C VAL A 26 -9.03 -2.85 -4.24
N GLU A 27 -10.17 -3.18 -4.84
CA GLU A 27 -11.49 -2.70 -4.42
C GLU A 27 -11.93 -3.26 -3.07
N GLN A 28 -11.66 -4.53 -2.79
CA GLN A 28 -11.95 -5.13 -1.49
C GLN A 28 -11.10 -4.49 -0.39
N VAL A 29 -9.80 -4.31 -0.65
CA VAL A 29 -8.93 -3.58 0.28
C VAL A 29 -9.47 -2.16 0.50
N ALA A 30 -9.82 -1.45 -0.58
CA ALA A 30 -10.35 -0.10 -0.45
C ALA A 30 -11.65 -0.05 0.38
N ALA A 31 -12.56 -0.98 0.15
CA ALA A 31 -13.82 -1.09 0.88
C ALA A 31 -13.61 -1.40 2.37
N ASP A 32 -12.67 -2.29 2.70
CA ASP A 32 -12.31 -2.63 4.08
C ASP A 32 -11.81 -1.42 4.87
N PHE A 33 -10.99 -0.57 4.23
CA PHE A 33 -10.47 0.67 4.81
C PHE A 33 -11.41 1.88 4.66
N GLY A 34 -12.59 1.73 4.06
CA GLY A 34 -13.55 2.82 3.83
C GLY A 34 -13.08 3.87 2.82
N VAL A 35 -12.14 3.54 1.95
CA VAL A 35 -11.60 4.42 0.90
C VAL A 35 -12.15 4.05 -0.45
N HIS A 36 -12.34 5.05 -1.32
CA HIS A 36 -12.70 4.77 -2.71
C HIS A 36 -11.55 4.09 -3.44
N ALA A 37 -11.85 3.01 -4.17
CA ALA A 37 -10.87 2.27 -4.97
C ALA A 37 -10.09 3.18 -5.93
N MET A 38 -10.74 4.15 -6.57
CA MET A 38 -10.05 5.13 -7.44
C MET A 38 -9.02 5.99 -6.69
N THR A 39 -9.28 6.31 -5.42
CA THR A 39 -8.34 7.04 -4.56
C THR A 39 -7.14 6.17 -4.22
N LEU A 40 -7.37 4.91 -3.87
CA LEU A 40 -6.30 3.95 -3.62
C LEU A 40 -5.43 3.71 -4.86
N TRP A 41 -6.03 3.59 -6.05
CA TRP A 41 -5.32 3.51 -7.32
C TRP A 41 -4.44 4.74 -7.60
N LYS A 42 -4.86 5.94 -7.18
CA LYS A 42 -4.04 7.16 -7.28
C LYS A 42 -2.87 7.12 -6.29
N TRP A 43 -3.09 6.67 -5.06
CA TRP A 43 -2.02 6.55 -4.06
C TRP A 43 -0.99 5.50 -4.45
N MET A 44 -1.42 4.34 -4.95
CA MET A 44 -0.52 3.29 -5.44
C MET A 44 0.34 3.75 -6.61
N ARG A 45 -0.16 4.63 -7.49
CA ARG A 45 0.60 5.25 -8.59
C ARG A 45 1.59 6.30 -8.11
N ARG A 46 1.27 6.99 -7.01
CA ARG A 46 2.04 8.14 -6.52
C ARG A 46 3.03 7.79 -5.42
N SER A 47 2.88 6.64 -4.77
CA SER A 47 3.84 6.09 -3.82
C SER A 47 5.03 5.53 -4.61
N PRO A 48 6.20 6.21 -4.66
CA PRO A 48 7.40 5.59 -5.19
C PRO A 48 7.65 4.34 -4.36
N GLY A 49 7.68 3.17 -5.00
CA GLY A 49 8.02 1.93 -4.33
C GLY A 49 9.39 2.11 -3.69
N VAL A 50 9.43 2.24 -2.36
CA VAL A 50 10.67 2.19 -1.59
C VAL A 50 11.18 0.75 -1.70
N HIS A 51 11.88 0.47 -2.80
CA HIS A 51 12.82 -0.61 -2.86
C HIS A 51 13.99 -0.24 -1.95
N LYS A 52 13.97 -0.77 -0.74
CA LYS A 52 15.19 -1.22 -0.06
C LYS A 52 14.88 -2.43 0.79
N THR A 53 14.29 -3.44 0.17
CA THR A 53 14.52 -4.83 0.57
C THR A 53 15.85 -5.27 -0.05
N THR A 54 16.97 -4.90 0.58
CA THR A 54 18.21 -5.69 0.49
C THR A 54 18.39 -6.39 1.83
N GLY A 55 17.42 -7.24 2.16
CA GLY A 55 17.62 -8.35 3.07
C GLY A 55 17.84 -9.59 2.21
N SER A 56 19.01 -9.73 1.62
CA SER A 56 19.48 -10.99 1.04
C SER A 56 20.99 -10.95 0.80
N SER A 57 21.64 -11.93 1.44
CA SER A 57 23.04 -12.32 1.34
C SER A 57 24.04 -11.62 2.26
N MET A 58 24.05 -12.01 3.53
CA MET A 58 25.31 -12.36 4.18
C MET A 58 25.39 -13.89 4.21
N PRO A 59 26.31 -14.55 3.48
CA PRO A 59 26.66 -15.92 3.79
C PRO A 59 27.50 -15.92 5.07
N ALA A 60 27.08 -16.73 6.04
CA ALA A 60 27.88 -17.06 7.20
C ALA A 60 28.97 -18.08 6.82
N SER A 61 30.15 -17.90 7.43
CA SER A 61 31.36 -18.74 7.42
C SER A 61 32.45 -18.33 6.43
#